data_AF-A0A849T0E2-F1
#
_entry.id   AF-A0A849T0E2-F1
#
_cell.length_a   1.000
_cell.length_b   1.000
_cell.length_c   1.000
_cell.angle_alpha   90.00
_cell.angle_beta   90.00
_cell.angle_gamma   90.00
#
_symmetry.space_group_name_H-M   'P 1'
#
loop_
_entity.id
_entity.type
_entity.pdbx_description
1 polymer ?
#
loop_
_entity_poly.entity_id
_entity_poly.type
_entity_poly.pdbx_seq_one_letter_code
_entity_poly.pdbx_strand_id
1 'polypeptide(L)'
;MTETLRLILTKFTDETITVFSLLLLVTMVGIIIYWFYNRKKFHQLSHEIPASVVKNYLDSIIQNSNSLKSSLFRGGGLDIGNGIPSVFPVGDLPASMNIGIGSGGEESSQKNAEIASLTQKLSDRQKQILDLERTIQDLSAGKGLGAETDLLKKDLASSQQKVRDLEAQLAEAMARSGGDPNLQKELASVTSERNEIRERLREYAIIEEDLANLKRLQQENDQLKAELLSYKKGAPSATPAAAPIVPLPDSAVEEDLEAAMAQAIAESKPTPSAANVVEVAAPDDLPVEEVGEQKSAEELLSEFEKMLG
;
A
#
# COMPACT_ATOMS: atom_id res chain seq x y z
N MET A 1 22.68 -60.35 5.08
CA MET A 1 21.56 -59.47 5.52
C MET A 1 20.54 -60.21 6.38
N THR A 2 20.19 -61.46 6.06
CA THR A 2 19.21 -62.25 6.84
C THR A 2 19.73 -62.65 8.23
N GLU A 3 21.03 -62.97 8.37
CA GLU A 3 21.65 -63.31 9.66
C GLU A 3 21.81 -62.10 10.58
N THR A 4 22.18 -60.94 10.03
CA THR A 4 22.27 -59.67 10.77
C THR A 4 20.88 -59.22 11.27
N LEU A 5 19.83 -59.43 10.49
CA LEU A 5 18.44 -59.18 10.89
C LEU A 5 17.99 -60.08 12.05
N ARG A 6 18.36 -61.37 12.05
CA ARG A 6 18.03 -62.32 13.13
C ARG A 6 18.77 -62.00 14.44
N LEU A 7 20.01 -61.53 14.35
CA LEU A 7 20.82 -61.15 15.52
C LEU A 7 20.31 -59.85 16.19
N ILE A 8 19.75 -58.95 15.39
CA ILE A 8 19.11 -57.72 15.88
C ILE A 8 17.75 -58.04 16.52
N LEU A 9 16.95 -58.92 15.91
CA LEU A 9 15.65 -59.35 16.46
C LEU A 9 15.76 -60.06 17.82
N THR A 10 16.86 -60.77 18.10
CA THR A 10 17.07 -61.47 19.38
C THR A 10 17.42 -60.55 20.54
N LYS A 11 17.76 -59.28 20.27
CA LYS A 11 18.01 -58.25 21.30
C LYS A 11 16.75 -57.51 21.74
N PHE A 12 15.68 -57.59 20.95
CA PHE A 12 14.40 -56.99 21.27
C PHE A 12 13.57 -58.01 22.07
N THR A 13 13.21 -57.66 23.31
CA THR A 13 12.28 -58.45 24.12
C THR A 13 10.92 -58.51 23.44
N ASP A 14 10.15 -59.57 23.66
CA ASP A 14 8.83 -59.79 23.04
C ASP A 14 7.87 -58.59 23.25
N GLU A 15 7.99 -57.93 24.40
CA GLU A 15 7.29 -56.67 24.73
C GLU A 15 7.68 -55.50 23.81
N THR A 16 8.94 -55.38 23.40
CA THR A 16 9.37 -54.30 22.48
C THR A 16 8.91 -54.55 21.05
N ILE A 17 8.83 -55.81 20.62
CA ILE A 17 8.33 -56.19 19.30
C ILE A 17 6.82 -55.91 19.22
N THR A 18 6.07 -56.24 20.27
CA THR A 18 4.63 -55.96 20.34
C THR A 18 4.32 -54.47 20.36
N VAL A 19 5.07 -53.66 21.13
CA VAL A 19 4.92 -52.19 21.14
C VAL A 19 5.24 -51.58 19.76
N PHE A 20 6.31 -52.03 19.10
CA PHE A 20 6.67 -51.52 17.77
C PHE A 20 5.65 -51.93 16.70
N SER A 21 5.11 -53.16 16.77
CA SER A 21 4.04 -53.61 15.88
C SER A 21 2.76 -52.79 16.06
N LEU A 22 2.40 -52.46 17.29
CA LEU A 22 1.24 -51.62 17.59
C LEU A 22 1.44 -50.17 17.10
N LEU A 23 2.64 -49.60 17.27
CA LEU A 23 3.00 -48.29 16.72
C LEU A 23 2.89 -48.27 15.19
N LEU A 24 3.39 -49.32 14.52
CA LEU A 24 3.29 -49.45 13.07
C LEU A 24 1.83 -49.57 12.62
N LEU A 25 1.00 -50.33 13.34
CA LEU A 25 -0.42 -50.45 13.05
C LEU A 25 -1.14 -49.10 13.19
N VAL A 26 -0.89 -48.36 14.26
CA VAL A 26 -1.49 -47.03 14.49
C VAL A 26 -1.06 -46.05 13.40
N THR A 27 0.21 -46.02 13.02
CA THR A 27 0.69 -45.17 11.92
C THR A 27 0.08 -45.55 10.57
N MET A 28 -0.07 -46.84 10.27
CA MET A 28 -0.77 -47.31 9.06
C MET A 28 -2.24 -46.89 9.04
N VAL A 29 -2.96 -47.04 10.15
CA VAL A 29 -4.34 -46.58 10.28
C VAL A 29 -4.43 -45.06 10.10
N GLY A 30 -3.49 -44.30 10.68
CA GLY A 30 -3.39 -42.85 10.49
C GLY A 30 -3.20 -42.45 9.02
N ILE A 31 -2.33 -43.16 8.28
CA ILE A 31 -2.10 -42.93 6.84
C ILE A 31 -3.36 -43.26 6.04
N ILE A 32 -4.07 -44.35 6.37
CA ILE A 32 -5.31 -44.73 5.67
C ILE A 32 -6.40 -43.68 5.92
N ILE A 33 -6.57 -43.19 7.15
CA ILE A 33 -7.52 -42.14 7.49
C ILE A 33 -7.16 -40.84 6.76
N TYR A 34 -5.89 -40.44 6.80
CA TYR A 34 -5.39 -39.26 6.07
C TYR A 34 -5.66 -39.39 4.58
N TRP A 35 -5.38 -40.54 3.97
CA TRP A 35 -5.66 -40.80 2.57
C TRP A 35 -7.16 -40.77 2.27
N PHE A 36 -8.01 -41.32 3.14
CA PHE A 36 -9.46 -41.30 2.94
C PHE A 36 -10.03 -39.88 3.04
N TYR A 37 -9.55 -39.08 4.00
CA TYR A 37 -9.88 -37.65 4.10
C TYR A 37 -9.42 -36.87 2.88
N ASN A 38 -8.17 -37.10 2.44
CA ASN A 38 -7.60 -36.43 1.29
C ASN A 38 -8.33 -36.83 -0.01
N ARG A 39 -8.63 -38.12 -0.18
CA ARG A 39 -9.41 -38.65 -1.29
C ARG A 39 -10.81 -38.06 -1.33
N LYS A 40 -11.51 -38.02 -0.19
CA LYS A 40 -12.86 -37.43 -0.09
C LYS A 40 -12.83 -35.94 -0.43
N LYS A 41 -11.82 -35.20 0.05
CA LYS A 41 -11.62 -33.78 -0.26
C LYS A 41 -11.37 -33.55 -1.75
N PHE A 42 -10.54 -34.37 -2.42
CA PHE A 42 -10.25 -34.21 -3.85
C PHE A 42 -11.33 -34.73 -4.79
N HIS A 43 -12.17 -35.69 -4.38
CA HIS A 43 -13.33 -36.10 -5.20
C HIS A 43 -14.38 -35.00 -5.30
N GLN A 44 -14.48 -34.11 -4.31
CA GLN A 44 -15.33 -32.92 -4.41
C GLN A 44 -14.78 -31.90 -5.41
N LEU A 45 -13.46 -31.82 -5.61
CA LEU A 45 -12.84 -30.95 -6.63
C LEU A 45 -12.81 -31.58 -8.04
N SER A 46 -13.02 -32.90 -8.15
CA SER A 46 -12.91 -33.61 -9.43
C SER A 46 -14.22 -33.60 -10.24
N HIS A 47 -15.31 -33.07 -9.68
CA HIS A 47 -16.61 -32.90 -10.36
C HIS A 47 -17.06 -31.44 -10.48
N GLU A 48 -16.11 -30.51 -10.64
CA GLU A 48 -16.40 -29.12 -10.99
C GLU A 48 -15.69 -28.70 -12.29
N ILE A 49 -15.91 -29.44 -13.37
CA ILE A 49 -16.10 -28.73 -14.63
C ILE A 49 -17.61 -28.64 -14.80
N PRO A 50 -18.21 -27.47 -14.56
CA PRO A 50 -19.65 -27.30 -14.68
C PRO A 50 -20.10 -27.84 -16.03
N ALA A 51 -21.18 -28.62 -16.08
CA ALA A 51 -21.72 -29.14 -17.34
C ALA A 51 -22.00 -28.01 -18.34
N SER A 52 -22.23 -26.78 -17.86
CA SER A 52 -22.33 -25.56 -18.68
C SER A 52 -21.02 -25.17 -19.37
N VAL A 53 -19.86 -25.34 -18.73
CA VAL A 53 -18.54 -25.07 -19.34
C VAL A 53 -18.22 -26.15 -20.36
N VAL A 54 -18.49 -27.42 -20.04
CA VAL A 54 -18.34 -28.52 -21.01
C VAL A 54 -19.28 -28.35 -22.19
N LYS A 55 -20.55 -27.98 -21.94
CA LYS A 55 -21.53 -27.71 -22.99
C LYS A 55 -21.14 -26.49 -23.83
N ASN A 56 -20.73 -25.38 -23.23
CA ASN A 56 -20.27 -24.21 -23.98
C ASN A 56 -19.00 -24.52 -24.77
N TYR A 57 -18.10 -25.34 -24.23
CA TYR A 57 -16.90 -25.79 -24.94
C TYR A 57 -17.25 -26.73 -26.11
N LEU A 58 -18.19 -27.65 -25.92
CA LEU A 58 -18.71 -28.52 -26.99
C LEU A 58 -19.48 -27.73 -28.04
N ASP A 59 -20.36 -26.81 -27.65
CA ASP A 59 -21.12 -25.95 -28.55
C ASP A 59 -20.16 -25.04 -29.34
N SER A 60 -19.10 -24.54 -28.70
CA SER A 60 -18.04 -23.77 -29.36
C SER A 60 -17.23 -24.62 -30.34
N ILE A 61 -16.90 -25.87 -29.99
CA ILE A 61 -16.26 -26.82 -30.92
C ILE A 61 -17.19 -27.15 -32.10
N ILE A 62 -18.48 -27.36 -31.85
CA ILE A 62 -19.46 -27.65 -32.90
C ILE A 62 -19.63 -26.43 -33.82
N GLN A 63 -19.73 -25.23 -33.26
CA GLN A 63 -19.82 -23.98 -34.02
C GLN A 63 -18.56 -23.74 -34.86
N ASN A 64 -17.38 -23.97 -34.29
CA ASN A 64 -16.11 -23.89 -35.01
C ASN A 64 -15.98 -25.00 -36.08
N SER A 65 -16.52 -26.20 -35.84
CA SER A 65 -16.51 -27.28 -36.83
C SER A 65 -17.44 -27.00 -38.01
N ASN A 66 -18.59 -26.34 -37.76
CA ASN A 66 -19.52 -25.90 -38.80
C ASN A 66 -18.96 -24.70 -39.58
N SER A 67 -18.24 -23.79 -38.91
CA SER A 67 -17.53 -22.71 -39.60
C SER A 67 -16.36 -23.25 -40.43
N LEU A 68 -15.58 -24.21 -39.93
CA LEU A 68 -14.54 -24.94 -40.66
C LEU A 68 -15.11 -25.70 -41.85
N LYS A 69 -16.23 -26.41 -41.69
CA LYS A 69 -16.93 -27.05 -42.82
C LYS A 69 -17.38 -26.01 -43.85
N SER A 70 -17.94 -24.87 -43.43
CA SER A 70 -18.30 -23.81 -44.37
C SER A 70 -17.07 -23.19 -45.04
N SER A 71 -15.95 -23.08 -44.33
CA SER A 71 -14.67 -22.57 -44.85
C SER A 71 -14.05 -23.51 -45.88
N LEU A 72 -14.05 -24.83 -45.60
CA LEU A 72 -13.55 -25.87 -46.50
C LEU A 72 -14.47 -26.15 -47.68
N PHE A 73 -15.80 -26.09 -47.51
CA PHE A 73 -16.76 -26.46 -48.55
C PHE A 73 -17.42 -25.28 -49.28
N ARG A 74 -17.28 -24.03 -48.79
CA ARG A 74 -17.80 -22.80 -49.45
C ARG A 74 -16.71 -21.80 -49.85
N GLY A 75 -15.44 -22.06 -49.50
CA GLY A 75 -14.30 -21.16 -49.72
C GLY A 75 -13.21 -21.70 -50.63
N GLY A 76 -13.53 -22.61 -51.56
CA GLY A 76 -12.64 -22.95 -52.66
C GLY A 76 -12.54 -21.78 -53.63
N GLY A 77 -11.45 -21.02 -53.58
CA GLY A 77 -11.03 -20.10 -54.64
C GLY A 77 -11.31 -18.63 -54.36
N LEU A 78 -10.40 -17.97 -53.66
CA LEU A 78 -9.83 -16.70 -54.14
C LEU A 78 -8.46 -16.51 -53.50
N ASP A 79 -7.43 -16.97 -54.22
CA ASP A 79 -6.04 -16.69 -53.95
C ASP A 79 -5.78 -15.18 -54.10
N ILE A 80 -5.85 -14.44 -52.99
CA ILE A 80 -5.21 -13.13 -52.88
C ILE A 80 -4.00 -13.30 -51.96
N GLY A 81 -2.84 -13.41 -52.60
CA GLY A 81 -1.51 -13.06 -52.11
C GLY A 81 -1.21 -13.24 -50.62
N ASN A 82 -0.38 -14.24 -50.33
CA ASN A 82 0.48 -14.40 -49.15
C ASN A 82 -0.23 -14.53 -47.78
N GLY A 83 -0.80 -15.71 -47.56
CA GLY A 83 -0.19 -16.63 -46.58
C GLY A 83 -0.52 -16.49 -45.10
N ILE A 84 -1.55 -15.75 -44.70
CA ILE A 84 -2.11 -15.87 -43.33
C ILE A 84 -3.65 -15.82 -43.39
N PRO A 85 -4.37 -16.91 -43.08
CA PRO A 85 -5.83 -16.90 -43.02
C PRO A 85 -6.27 -16.09 -41.80
N SER A 86 -6.69 -14.84 -42.00
CA SER A 86 -7.20 -13.99 -40.94
C SER A 86 -8.66 -14.39 -40.64
N VAL A 87 -8.86 -15.00 -39.48
CA VAL A 87 -10.19 -15.39 -38.98
C VAL A 87 -10.79 -14.19 -38.26
N PHE A 88 -11.24 -13.18 -39.00
CA PHE A 88 -12.11 -12.15 -38.42
C PHE A 88 -13.57 -12.60 -38.55
N PRO A 89 -14.30 -12.79 -37.44
CA PRO A 89 -15.73 -13.05 -37.51
C PRO A 89 -16.43 -11.81 -38.07
N VAL A 90 -16.88 -11.91 -39.32
CA VAL A 90 -17.65 -10.85 -40.00
C VAL A 90 -19.02 -10.62 -39.32
N GLY A 91 -19.40 -11.49 -38.36
CA GLY A 91 -20.67 -11.43 -37.64
C GLY A 91 -20.76 -10.39 -36.51
N ASP A 92 -19.63 -9.88 -36.01
CA ASP A 92 -19.61 -8.88 -34.92
C ASP A 92 -19.33 -7.44 -35.40
N LEU A 93 -19.31 -7.23 -36.71
CA LEU A 93 -19.24 -5.87 -37.26
C LEU A 93 -20.63 -5.22 -37.17
N PRO A 94 -20.74 -4.00 -36.63
CA PRO A 94 -22.02 -3.28 -36.60
C PRO A 94 -22.54 -3.14 -38.03
N ALA A 95 -23.79 -3.56 -38.26
CA ALA A 95 -24.45 -3.63 -39.56
C ALA A 95 -24.55 -2.27 -40.31
N SER A 96 -24.05 -1.18 -39.74
CA SER A 96 -24.00 0.15 -40.33
C SER A 96 -22.69 0.48 -41.06
N MET A 97 -21.66 -0.37 -41.00
CA MET A 97 -20.43 -0.17 -41.77
C MET A 97 -20.62 -0.64 -43.21
N ASN A 98 -21.13 0.27 -44.05
CA ASN A 98 -20.89 0.20 -45.47
C ASN A 98 -19.38 0.24 -45.68
N ILE A 99 -18.77 -0.90 -46.07
CA ILE A 99 -17.38 -0.98 -46.54
C ILE A 99 -17.35 -0.34 -47.94
N GLY A 100 -17.56 0.97 -47.98
CA GLY A 100 -17.30 1.82 -49.11
C GLY A 100 -15.85 2.25 -49.04
N ILE A 101 -15.05 1.79 -49.99
CA ILE A 101 -13.69 2.25 -50.29
C ILE A 101 -13.79 3.77 -50.51
N GLY A 102 -13.56 4.57 -49.46
CA GLY A 102 -13.64 6.03 -49.53
C GLY A 102 -14.07 6.76 -48.26
N SER A 103 -14.81 6.14 -47.32
CA SER A 103 -15.29 6.84 -46.10
C SER A 103 -14.60 6.40 -44.79
N GLY A 104 -13.96 5.22 -44.77
CA GLY A 104 -13.28 4.69 -43.57
C GLY A 104 -11.86 5.21 -43.34
N GLY A 105 -11.33 6.08 -44.20
CA GLY A 105 -9.95 6.59 -44.08
C GLY A 105 -9.74 7.52 -42.89
N GLU A 106 -10.73 8.37 -42.60
CA GLU A 106 -10.68 9.33 -41.49
C GLU A 106 -10.95 8.65 -40.14
N GLU A 107 -11.91 7.72 -40.07
CA GLU A 107 -12.16 6.94 -38.85
C GLU A 107 -10.99 5.99 -38.53
N SER A 108 -10.35 5.42 -39.56
CA SER A 108 -9.15 4.58 -39.40
C SER A 108 -7.92 5.39 -38.98
N SER A 109 -7.73 6.60 -39.52
CA SER A 109 -6.65 7.48 -39.09
C SER A 109 -6.85 7.98 -37.66
N GLN A 110 -8.09 8.26 -37.26
CA GLN A 110 -8.45 8.64 -35.89
C GLN A 110 -8.22 7.47 -34.92
N LYS A 111 -8.63 6.24 -35.26
CA LYS A 111 -8.36 5.04 -34.46
C LYS A 111 -6.87 4.73 -34.38
N ASN A 112 -6.11 4.91 -35.46
CA ASN A 112 -4.66 4.73 -35.45
C ASN A 112 -3.96 5.77 -34.56
N ALA A 113 -4.43 7.02 -34.55
CA ALA A 113 -3.93 8.05 -33.64
C ALA A 113 -4.28 7.72 -32.17
N GLU A 114 -5.49 7.21 -31.91
CA GLU A 114 -5.89 6.76 -30.58
C GLU A 114 -5.05 5.57 -30.10
N ILE A 115 -4.82 4.58 -30.95
CA ILE A 115 -3.92 3.43 -30.67
C ILE A 115 -2.50 3.91 -30.35
N ALA A 116 -1.96 4.87 -31.11
CA ALA A 116 -0.66 5.44 -30.81
C ALA A 116 -0.63 6.14 -29.44
N SER A 117 -1.68 6.90 -29.11
CA SER A 117 -1.80 7.57 -27.80
C SER A 117 -1.93 6.58 -26.63
N LEU A 118 -2.68 5.49 -26.83
CA LEU A 118 -2.85 4.44 -25.83
C LEU A 118 -1.56 3.65 -25.64
N THR A 119 -0.83 3.38 -26.71
CA THR A 119 0.48 2.73 -26.67
C THR A 119 1.50 3.59 -25.92
N GLN A 120 1.50 4.91 -26.16
CA GLN A 120 2.33 5.84 -25.40
C GLN A 120 1.94 5.87 -23.92
N LYS A 121 0.65 6.00 -23.59
CA LYS A 121 0.16 5.94 -22.21
C LYS A 121 0.55 4.64 -21.51
N LEU A 122 0.46 3.50 -22.20
CA LEU A 122 0.87 2.21 -21.65
C LEU A 122 2.38 2.17 -21.39
N SER A 123 3.20 2.69 -22.30
CA SER A 123 4.65 2.81 -22.13
C SER A 123 5.02 3.69 -20.93
N ASP A 124 4.37 4.86 -20.81
CA ASP A 124 4.60 5.78 -19.70
C ASP A 124 4.18 5.17 -18.36
N ARG A 125 3.03 4.47 -18.33
CA ARG A 125 2.58 3.72 -17.14
C ARG A 125 3.51 2.57 -16.82
N GLN A 126 4.05 1.86 -17.80
CA GLN A 126 4.99 0.77 -17.58
C GLN A 126 6.29 1.28 -16.95
N LYS A 127 6.81 2.43 -17.40
CA LYS A 127 7.96 3.09 -16.77
C LYS A 127 7.65 3.52 -15.35
N GLN A 128 6.48 4.13 -15.13
CA GLN A 128 6.03 4.53 -13.80
C GLN A 128 5.92 3.33 -12.85
N ILE A 129 5.41 2.19 -13.33
CA ILE A 129 5.34 0.95 -12.55
C ILE A 129 6.75 0.46 -12.21
N LEU A 130 7.67 0.43 -13.17
CA LEU A 130 9.06 0.00 -12.91
C LEU A 130 9.78 0.90 -11.89
N ASP A 131 9.57 2.22 -11.96
CA ASP A 131 10.15 3.15 -10.98
C ASP A 131 9.53 2.98 -9.59
N LEU A 132 8.21 2.74 -9.52
CA LEU A 132 7.52 2.43 -8.26
C LEU A 132 7.95 1.09 -7.68
N GLU A 133 8.11 0.06 -8.52
CA GLU A 133 8.63 -1.25 -8.09
C GLU A 133 10.05 -1.12 -7.56
N ARG A 134 10.90 -0.32 -8.21
CA ARG A 134 12.28 -0.06 -7.76
C ARG A 134 12.31 0.70 -6.44
N THR A 135 11.50 1.75 -6.29
CA THR A 135 11.41 2.50 -5.02
C THR A 135 10.86 1.64 -3.89
N ILE A 136 9.85 0.80 -4.14
CA ILE A 136 9.36 -0.18 -3.18
C ILE A 136 10.46 -1.20 -2.85
N GLN A 137 11.24 -1.65 -3.82
CA GLN A 137 12.36 -2.56 -3.59
C GLN A 137 13.46 -1.90 -2.73
N ASP A 138 13.80 -0.63 -2.97
CA ASP A 138 14.80 0.11 -2.20
C ASP A 138 14.33 0.41 -0.76
N LEU A 139 13.04 0.71 -0.58
CA LEU A 139 12.39 0.89 0.72
C LEU A 139 12.29 -0.44 1.49
N SER A 140 11.85 -1.52 0.83
CA SER A 140 11.72 -2.85 1.44
C SER A 140 13.06 -3.53 1.74
N ALA A 141 14.10 -3.25 0.94
CA ALA A 141 15.47 -3.65 1.22
C ALA A 141 16.10 -2.82 2.37
N GLY A 142 15.36 -1.91 2.99
CA GLY A 142 15.84 -1.08 4.10
C GLY A 142 16.99 -0.16 3.72
N LYS A 143 17.27 0.03 2.42
CA LYS A 143 18.45 0.75 1.95
C LYS A 143 18.34 2.27 2.11
N GLY A 144 17.10 2.78 2.14
CA GLY A 144 16.80 4.17 2.49
C GLY A 144 16.62 4.39 4.00
N LEU A 145 15.75 3.61 4.64
CA LEU A 145 15.41 3.80 6.05
C LEU A 145 16.44 3.24 7.04
N GLY A 146 17.05 2.08 6.75
CA GLY A 146 17.98 1.41 7.65
C GLY A 146 19.28 2.19 7.85
N ALA A 147 19.92 2.60 6.75
CA ALA A 147 21.16 3.36 6.78
C ALA A 147 20.99 4.74 7.45
N GLU A 148 19.87 5.42 7.19
CA GLU A 148 19.56 6.70 7.82
C GLU A 148 19.22 6.51 9.31
N THR A 149 18.47 5.47 9.69
CA THR A 149 18.22 5.16 11.10
C THR A 149 19.47 4.76 11.88
N ASP A 150 20.42 4.04 11.25
CA ASP A 150 21.68 3.66 11.87
C ASP A 150 22.60 4.88 12.07
N LEU A 151 22.62 5.80 11.10
CA LEU A 151 23.30 7.09 11.22
C LEU A 151 22.69 7.95 12.32
N LEU A 152 21.36 8.12 12.33
CA LEU A 152 20.62 8.85 13.36
C LEU A 152 20.89 8.27 14.75
N LYS A 153 20.92 6.95 14.89
CA LYS A 153 21.20 6.27 16.16
C LYS A 153 22.63 6.49 16.63
N LYS A 154 23.59 6.50 15.71
CA LYS A 154 24.99 6.82 16.00
C LYS A 154 25.16 8.29 16.41
N ASP A 155 24.48 9.20 15.73
CA ASP A 155 24.49 10.63 16.04
C ASP A 155 23.83 10.90 17.38
N LEU A 156 22.71 10.24 17.69
CA LEU A 156 22.04 10.29 18.99
C LEU A 156 22.98 9.85 20.12
N ALA A 157 23.68 8.73 19.94
CA ALA A 157 24.66 8.25 20.93
C ALA A 157 25.82 9.24 21.10
N SER A 158 26.33 9.82 20.01
CA SER A 158 27.40 10.83 20.06
C SER A 158 26.95 12.12 20.75
N SER A 159 25.70 12.53 20.53
CA SER A 159 25.11 13.74 21.12
C SER A 159 24.87 13.55 22.61
N GLN A 160 24.34 12.40 23.02
CA GLN A 160 24.20 12.03 24.44
C GLN A 160 25.55 11.98 25.16
N GLN A 161 26.60 11.48 24.50
CA GLN A 161 27.96 11.47 25.06
C GLN A 161 28.44 12.91 25.32
N LYS A 162 28.29 13.81 24.34
CA LYS A 162 28.67 15.22 24.48
C LYS A 162 27.91 15.93 25.59
N VAL A 163 26.61 15.66 25.77
CA VAL A 163 25.83 16.22 26.89
C VAL A 163 26.43 15.79 28.23
N ARG A 164 26.78 14.50 28.39
CA ARG A 164 27.40 14.02 29.64
C ARG A 164 28.76 14.66 29.88
N ASP A 165 29.58 14.79 28.83
CA ASP A 165 30.90 15.40 28.94
C ASP A 165 30.81 16.90 29.29
N LEU A 166 29.88 17.63 28.67
CA LEU A 166 29.63 19.04 28.99
C LEU A 166 29.02 19.22 30.38
N GLU A 167 28.13 18.33 30.82
CA GLU A 167 27.60 18.32 32.19
C GLU A 167 28.71 18.06 33.22
N ALA A 168 29.65 17.16 32.92
CA ALA A 168 30.83 16.91 33.75
C ALA A 168 31.77 18.13 33.81
N GLN A 169 32.03 18.76 32.66
CA GLN A 169 32.83 19.99 32.58
C GLN A 169 32.16 21.15 33.32
N LEU A 170 30.82 21.28 33.25
CA LEU A 170 30.06 22.26 34.02
C LEU A 170 30.19 22.00 35.53
N ALA A 171 30.07 20.74 35.96
CA ALA A 171 30.22 20.37 37.36
C ALA A 171 31.64 20.64 37.87
N GLU A 172 32.66 20.36 37.07
CA GLU A 172 34.07 20.62 37.39
C GLU A 172 34.38 22.13 37.39
N ALA A 173 33.85 22.88 36.42
CA ALA A 173 33.96 24.33 36.35
C ALA A 173 33.24 25.02 37.50
N MET A 174 32.03 24.57 37.88
CA MET A 174 31.32 25.07 39.07
C MET A 174 32.07 24.73 40.37
N ALA A 175 32.71 23.56 40.46
CA ALA A 175 33.53 23.19 41.61
C ALA A 175 34.83 24.01 41.71
N ARG A 176 35.34 24.53 40.58
CA ARG A 176 36.54 25.37 40.50
C ARG A 176 36.26 26.87 40.51
N SER A 177 35.03 27.28 40.18
CA SER A 177 34.65 28.69 39.95
C SER A 177 34.14 29.35 41.23
N GLY A 178 35.08 29.77 42.06
CA GLY A 178 34.91 30.90 42.95
C GLY A 178 35.42 32.20 42.28
N GLY A 179 34.76 32.68 41.22
CA GLY A 179 34.80 34.12 40.89
C GLY A 179 35.64 34.62 39.69
N ASP A 180 35.97 33.80 38.68
CA ASP A 180 36.67 34.28 37.48
C ASP A 180 35.68 34.63 36.32
N PRO A 181 35.62 35.89 35.83
CA PRO A 181 34.64 36.34 34.84
C PRO A 181 34.75 35.68 33.46
N ASN A 182 35.91 35.16 33.07
CA ASN A 182 36.05 34.41 31.81
C ASN A 182 35.41 33.02 31.90
N LEU A 183 35.56 32.35 33.05
CA LEU A 183 34.91 31.07 33.35
C LEU A 183 33.38 31.22 33.36
N GLN A 184 32.86 32.37 33.78
CA GLN A 184 31.42 32.63 33.82
C GLN A 184 30.80 32.77 32.42
N LYS A 185 31.55 33.34 31.46
CA LYS A 185 31.14 33.39 30.05
C LYS A 185 31.15 32.01 29.40
N GLU A 186 32.17 31.21 29.68
CA GLU A 186 32.26 29.84 29.17
C GLU A 186 31.15 28.95 29.77
N LEU A 187 30.85 29.11 31.05
CA LEU A 187 29.71 28.46 31.72
C LEU A 187 28.36 28.82 31.06
N ALA A 188 28.18 30.08 30.69
CA ALA A 188 26.97 30.53 30.00
C ALA A 188 26.86 29.93 28.59
N SER A 189 27.97 29.89 27.83
CA SER A 189 28.03 29.25 26.50
C SER A 189 27.69 27.76 26.59
N VAL A 190 28.37 27.03 27.48
CA VAL A 190 28.16 25.59 27.68
C VAL A 190 26.73 25.30 28.17
N THR A 191 26.16 26.18 28.99
CA THR A 191 24.75 26.04 29.43
C THR A 191 23.78 26.22 28.26
N SER A 192 24.05 27.18 27.37
CA SER A 192 23.25 27.39 26.15
C SER A 192 23.33 26.19 25.22
N GLU A 193 24.53 25.72 24.90
CA GLU A 193 24.76 24.54 24.06
C GLU A 193 24.09 23.29 24.65
N ARG A 194 24.19 23.10 25.97
CA ARG A 194 23.51 21.98 26.65
C ARG A 194 21.99 22.08 26.53
N ASN A 195 21.41 23.28 26.59
CA ASN A 195 19.98 23.46 26.41
C ASN A 195 19.55 23.21 24.97
N GLU A 196 20.31 23.68 23.99
CA GLU A 196 20.05 23.45 22.57
C GLU A 196 20.14 21.96 22.22
N ILE A 197 21.16 21.25 22.72
CA ILE A 197 21.28 19.81 22.51
C ILE A 197 20.15 19.05 23.19
N ARG A 198 19.70 19.48 24.37
CA ARG A 198 18.51 18.90 25.03
C ARG A 198 17.24 19.14 24.24
N GLU A 199 17.10 20.27 23.57
CA GLU A 199 15.97 20.56 22.68
C GLU A 199 15.99 19.63 21.48
N ARG A 200 17.13 19.53 20.78
CA ARG A 200 17.29 18.60 19.65
C ARG A 200 17.05 17.14 20.05
N LEU A 201 17.49 16.73 21.25
CA LEU A 201 17.18 15.40 21.79
C LEU A 201 15.69 15.19 22.03
N ARG A 202 14.96 16.23 22.47
CA ARG A 202 13.50 16.18 22.61
C ARG A 202 12.82 16.08 21.24
N GLU A 203 13.28 16.82 20.24
CA GLU A 203 12.78 16.71 18.87
C GLU A 203 12.99 15.29 18.31
N TYR A 204 14.18 14.70 18.50
CA TYR A 204 14.43 13.32 18.10
C TYR A 204 13.54 12.31 18.82
N ALA A 205 13.23 12.53 20.10
CA ALA A 205 12.31 11.67 20.84
C ALA A 205 10.88 11.73 20.29
N ILE A 206 10.41 12.92 19.88
CA ILE A 206 9.11 13.09 19.23
C ILE A 206 9.10 12.37 17.88
N ILE A 207 10.16 12.53 17.08
CA ILE A 207 10.29 11.85 15.78
C ILE A 207 10.31 10.33 15.97
N GLU A 208 10.96 9.81 17.01
CA GLU A 208 10.96 8.37 17.32
C GLU A 208 9.56 7.85 17.64
N GLU A 209 8.78 8.60 18.43
CA GLU A 209 7.38 8.27 18.74
C GLU A 209 6.50 8.29 17.49
N ASP A 210 6.62 9.33 16.65
CA ASP A 210 5.89 9.44 15.38
C ASP A 210 6.23 8.29 14.42
N LEU A 211 7.50 7.89 14.37
CA LEU A 211 7.96 6.77 13.54
C LEU A 211 7.39 5.44 14.06
N ALA A 212 7.31 5.26 15.38
CA ALA A 212 6.65 4.10 15.98
C ALA A 212 5.15 4.04 15.64
N ASN A 213 4.47 5.19 15.68
CA ASN A 213 3.06 5.31 15.28
C ASN A 213 2.86 5.00 13.79
N LEU A 214 3.73 5.52 12.91
CA LEU A 214 3.70 5.19 11.48
C LEU A 214 3.87 3.70 11.23
N LYS A 215 4.81 3.04 11.93
CA LYS A 215 4.99 1.58 11.82
C LYS A 215 3.75 0.82 12.27
N ARG A 216 3.09 1.25 13.34
CA ARG A 216 1.83 0.66 13.81
C ARG A 216 0.72 0.81 12.76
N LEU A 217 0.56 2.02 12.20
CA LEU A 217 -0.43 2.28 11.15
C LEU A 217 -0.15 1.49 9.86
N GLN A 218 1.12 1.28 9.53
CA GLN A 218 1.50 0.44 8.39
C GLN A 218 1.11 -1.02 8.62
N GLN A 219 1.39 -1.56 9.81
CA GLN A 219 0.96 -2.92 10.19
C GLN A 219 -0.56 -3.07 10.18
N GLU A 220 -1.30 -2.08 10.68
CA GLU A 220 -2.77 -2.09 10.66
C GLU A 220 -3.32 -2.04 9.23
N ASN A 221 -2.75 -1.21 8.35
CA ASN A 221 -3.13 -1.18 6.94
C ASN A 221 -2.83 -2.50 6.23
N ASP A 222 -1.71 -3.15 6.54
CA ASP A 222 -1.39 -4.46 5.97
C ASP A 222 -2.35 -5.54 6.47
N GLN A 223 -2.76 -5.47 7.75
CA GLN A 223 -3.81 -6.33 8.31
C GLN A 223 -5.17 -6.09 7.64
N LEU A 224 -5.61 -4.83 7.52
CA LEU A 224 -6.88 -4.48 6.86
C LEU A 224 -6.87 -4.88 5.38
N LYS A 225 -5.75 -4.72 4.68
CA LYS A 225 -5.60 -5.22 3.30
C LYS A 225 -5.69 -6.74 3.25
N ALA A 226 -5.04 -7.45 4.16
CA ALA A 226 -5.14 -8.90 4.24
C ALA A 226 -6.58 -9.36 4.55
N GLU A 227 -7.27 -8.64 5.43
CA GLU A 227 -8.66 -8.88 5.78
C GLU A 227 -9.59 -8.58 4.59
N LEU A 228 -9.42 -7.46 3.88
CA LEU A 228 -10.14 -7.15 2.64
C LEU A 228 -9.87 -8.18 1.54
N LEU A 229 -8.64 -8.66 1.40
CA LEU A 229 -8.30 -9.75 0.49
C LEU A 229 -8.98 -11.06 0.90
N SER A 230 -9.11 -11.32 2.20
CA SER A 230 -9.83 -12.48 2.72
C SER A 230 -11.34 -12.38 2.46
N TYR A 231 -11.96 -11.22 2.64
CA TYR A 231 -13.35 -10.96 2.28
C TYR A 231 -13.58 -11.00 0.77
N LYS A 232 -12.61 -10.54 -0.03
CA LYS A 232 -12.69 -10.59 -1.50
C LYS A 232 -12.50 -12.00 -2.05
N LYS A 233 -11.69 -12.85 -1.41
CA LYS A 233 -11.55 -14.29 -1.73
C LYS A 233 -12.65 -15.15 -1.11
N GLY A 234 -13.31 -14.65 -0.08
CA GLY A 234 -14.36 -15.32 0.67
C GLY A 234 -15.75 -14.75 0.42
N ALA A 235 -15.97 -13.90 -0.59
CA ALA A 235 -17.30 -13.45 -0.93
C ALA A 235 -18.11 -14.65 -1.46
N PRO A 236 -19.10 -15.19 -0.72
CA PRO A 236 -20.09 -16.01 -1.35
C PRO A 236 -20.75 -15.14 -2.41
N SER A 237 -20.81 -15.66 -3.64
CA SER A 237 -21.82 -15.22 -4.59
C SER A 237 -23.16 -15.30 -3.85
N ALA A 238 -23.75 -14.14 -3.55
CA ALA A 238 -25.11 -14.06 -3.09
C ALA A 238 -25.98 -14.61 -4.22
N THR A 239 -26.24 -15.90 -4.16
CA THR A 239 -27.38 -16.50 -4.83
C THR A 239 -28.62 -15.88 -4.17
N PRO A 240 -29.61 -15.39 -4.94
CA PRO A 240 -30.74 -14.67 -4.40
C PRO A 240 -31.53 -15.58 -3.47
N ALA A 241 -31.41 -15.35 -2.16
CA ALA A 241 -32.31 -15.91 -1.19
C ALA A 241 -33.63 -15.13 -1.27
N ALA A 242 -34.71 -15.84 -1.59
CA ALA A 242 -36.06 -15.32 -1.54
C ALA A 242 -36.33 -14.73 -0.15
N ALA A 243 -36.57 -13.42 -0.11
CA ALA A 243 -37.06 -12.73 1.07
C ALA A 243 -38.52 -13.14 1.34
N PRO A 244 -38.91 -13.44 2.59
CA PRO A 244 -40.29 -13.34 3.01
C PRO A 244 -40.70 -11.87 2.91
N ILE A 245 -41.80 -11.61 2.23
CA ILE A 245 -42.41 -10.28 2.12
C ILE A 245 -42.82 -9.84 3.53
N VAL A 246 -42.06 -8.92 4.11
CA VAL A 246 -42.45 -8.15 5.29
C VAL A 246 -42.87 -6.77 4.75
N PRO A 247 -44.08 -6.26 5.06
CA PRO A 247 -44.53 -4.97 4.56
C PRO A 247 -43.67 -3.85 5.16
N LEU A 248 -43.23 -2.94 4.30
CA LEU A 248 -42.49 -1.72 4.64
C LEU A 248 -43.30 -0.85 5.63
N PRO A 249 -42.67 -0.35 6.71
CA PRO A 249 -42.97 0.97 7.24
C PRO A 249 -41.99 2.00 6.66
N ASP A 250 -42.58 3.00 6.02
CA ASP A 250 -42.15 4.38 5.74
C ASP A 250 -40.67 4.76 5.58
N SER A 251 -40.43 5.33 4.40
CA SER A 251 -39.41 6.34 4.08
C SER A 251 -39.54 7.55 5.01
N ALA A 252 -38.82 7.56 6.13
CA ALA A 252 -38.79 8.73 7.02
C ALA A 252 -37.45 8.96 7.75
N VAL A 253 -36.36 8.30 7.35
CA VAL A 253 -35.07 8.40 8.08
C VAL A 253 -34.01 9.26 7.35
N GLU A 254 -34.20 9.57 6.06
CA GLU A 254 -33.21 10.38 5.32
C GLU A 254 -33.32 11.90 5.60
N GLU A 255 -34.48 12.41 6.04
CA GLU A 255 -34.64 13.83 6.38
C GLU A 255 -33.97 14.24 7.72
N ASP A 256 -33.76 13.28 8.64
CA ASP A 256 -33.22 13.57 9.98
C ASP A 256 -31.69 13.69 10.00
N LEU A 257 -31.01 12.98 9.08
CA LEU A 257 -29.55 13.08 8.93
C LEU A 257 -29.11 14.39 8.27
N GLU A 258 -29.88 14.88 7.30
CA GLU A 258 -29.59 16.14 6.61
C GLU A 258 -29.91 17.35 7.51
N ALA A 259 -30.99 17.27 8.30
CA ALA A 259 -31.32 18.25 9.33
C ALA A 259 -30.27 18.29 10.47
N ALA A 260 -29.79 17.14 10.92
CA ALA A 260 -28.74 17.05 11.94
C ALA A 260 -27.40 17.64 11.46
N MET A 261 -27.04 17.44 10.18
CA MET A 261 -25.83 18.01 9.62
C MET A 261 -25.95 19.53 9.42
N ALA A 262 -27.13 20.02 9.04
CA ALA A 262 -27.40 21.45 8.95
C ALA A 262 -27.37 22.15 10.33
N GLN A 263 -27.86 21.49 11.38
CA GLN A 263 -27.79 22.00 12.75
C GLN A 263 -26.36 22.10 13.27
N ALA A 264 -25.51 21.09 13.03
CA ALA A 264 -24.12 21.10 13.45
C ALA A 264 -23.29 22.23 12.77
N ILE A 265 -23.61 22.56 11.52
CA ILE A 265 -22.96 23.66 10.78
C ILE A 265 -23.47 25.02 11.27
N ALA A 266 -24.76 25.13 11.63
CA ALA A 266 -25.34 26.35 12.19
C ALA A 266 -24.80 26.68 13.60
N GLU A 267 -24.50 25.66 14.41
CA GLU A 267 -23.99 25.80 15.79
C GLU A 267 -22.48 26.14 15.84
N SER A 268 -21.78 25.99 14.71
CA SER A 268 -20.33 26.25 14.57
C SER A 268 -19.98 27.65 14.05
N LYS A 269 -20.95 28.57 13.97
CA LYS A 269 -20.71 29.94 13.48
C LYS A 269 -20.42 30.89 14.66
N PRO A 270 -19.27 31.58 14.70
CA PRO A 270 -18.93 32.48 15.79
C PRO A 270 -19.85 33.70 15.76
N THR A 271 -20.53 33.94 16.88
CA THR A 271 -21.35 35.11 17.14
C THR A 271 -20.46 36.36 17.20
N PRO A 272 -20.72 37.42 16.42
CA PRO A 272 -20.11 38.72 16.63
C PRO A 272 -20.74 39.34 17.88
N SER A 273 -19.98 39.37 18.98
CA SER A 273 -20.35 40.13 20.17
C SER A 273 -20.08 41.61 19.91
N ALA A 274 -21.12 42.34 19.55
CA ALA A 274 -21.12 43.80 19.51
C ALA A 274 -21.71 44.39 20.80
N ALA A 275 -21.06 45.47 21.24
CA ALA A 275 -21.50 46.50 22.18
C ALA A 275 -21.44 46.17 23.68
N ASN A 276 -20.36 46.66 24.31
CA ASN A 276 -20.56 47.62 25.39
C ASN A 276 -19.77 48.89 25.08
N VAL A 277 -20.50 49.99 24.94
CA VAL A 277 -20.01 51.34 24.65
C VAL A 277 -19.63 51.98 25.98
N VAL A 278 -18.39 52.48 26.10
CA VAL A 278 -18.10 53.65 26.93
C VAL A 278 -17.23 54.61 26.12
N GLU A 279 -17.81 55.78 25.93
CA GLU A 279 -17.34 57.00 25.32
C GLU A 279 -16.26 57.69 26.18
N VAL A 280 -15.29 58.36 25.55
CA VAL A 280 -14.75 59.71 25.85
C VAL A 280 -13.26 59.86 25.46
N ALA A 281 -13.02 60.89 24.63
CA ALA A 281 -11.81 61.74 24.45
C ALA A 281 -10.59 61.23 23.63
N ALA A 282 -10.36 61.93 22.51
CA ALA A 282 -9.03 62.28 21.99
C ALA A 282 -8.40 63.40 22.88
N PRO A 283 -7.09 63.73 22.86
CA PRO A 283 -6.08 63.54 21.81
C PRO A 283 -4.64 63.12 22.27
N ASP A 284 -3.72 63.03 21.29
CA ASP A 284 -2.25 63.13 21.36
C ASP A 284 -1.43 62.12 22.20
N ASP A 285 -0.79 61.13 21.54
CA ASP A 285 0.69 60.98 21.50
C ASP A 285 1.14 59.91 20.48
N LEU A 286 2.30 60.14 19.85
CA LEU A 286 2.98 59.44 18.74
C LEU A 286 3.56 58.04 19.11
N PRO A 287 4.19 57.24 18.20
CA PRO A 287 4.35 57.33 16.74
C PRO A 287 3.96 56.04 15.96
N VAL A 288 3.87 56.21 14.63
CA VAL A 288 3.83 55.17 13.60
C VAL A 288 5.16 54.41 13.57
N GLU A 289 5.15 53.08 13.66
CA GLU A 289 6.20 52.25 13.06
C GLU A 289 5.65 51.51 11.83
N GLU A 290 6.42 51.70 10.78
CA GLU A 290 6.27 51.26 9.42
C GLU A 290 7.14 50.00 9.24
N VAL A 291 6.88 49.24 8.17
CA VAL A 291 7.83 48.30 7.53
C VAL A 291 8.06 46.94 8.22
N GLY A 292 7.20 45.98 7.86
CA GLY A 292 7.60 44.57 7.79
C GLY A 292 8.40 44.32 6.50
N GLU A 293 9.69 44.65 6.54
CA GLU A 293 10.62 44.51 5.42
C GLU A 293 10.84 43.02 5.11
N GLN A 294 10.35 42.61 3.94
CA GLN A 294 10.80 41.41 3.27
C GLN A 294 12.29 41.57 3.02
N LYS A 295 13.11 40.72 3.64
CA LYS A 295 14.55 40.59 3.33
C LYS A 295 14.71 40.54 1.82
N SER A 296 15.20 41.64 1.25
CA SER A 296 15.35 41.81 -0.19
C SER A 296 16.33 40.77 -0.71
N ALA A 297 16.04 40.18 -1.87
CA ALA A 297 16.86 39.16 -2.51
C ALA A 297 18.33 39.59 -2.72
N GLU A 298 18.62 40.88 -2.70
CA GLU A 298 19.96 41.46 -2.74
C GLU A 298 20.82 41.09 -1.51
N GLU A 299 20.22 40.99 -0.32
CA GLU A 299 20.91 40.67 0.93
C GLU A 299 21.29 39.18 0.99
N LEU A 300 20.44 38.31 0.44
CA LEU A 300 20.73 36.88 0.29
C LEU A 300 21.81 36.61 -0.77
N LEU A 301 21.87 37.42 -1.84
CA LEU A 301 22.90 37.33 -2.87
C LEU A 301 24.27 37.78 -2.36
N SER A 302 24.31 38.85 -1.55
CA SER A 302 25.56 39.35 -0.96
C SER A 302 26.08 38.46 0.17
N GLU A 303 25.21 37.73 0.89
CA GLU A 303 25.61 36.69 1.84
C GLU A 303 26.21 35.46 1.11
N PHE A 304 25.67 35.09 -0.06
CA PHE A 304 26.22 34.02 -0.88
C PHE A 304 27.60 34.35 -1.45
N GLU A 305 27.80 35.58 -1.93
CA GLU A 305 29.10 36.02 -2.47
C GLU A 305 30.18 36.04 -1.39
N LYS A 306 29.82 36.38 -0.14
CA LYS A 306 30.74 36.38 1.00
C LYS A 306 31.17 34.97 1.45
N MET A 307 30.40 33.93 1.14
CA MET A 307 30.73 32.55 1.49
C MET A 307 31.57 31.82 0.43
N LEU A 308 31.62 32.35 -0.80
CA LEU A 308 32.36 31.77 -1.93
C LEU A 308 33.70 32.47 -2.22
N GLY A 309 33.93 33.64 -1.62
CA GLY A 309 35.17 34.43 -1.70
C GLY A 309 36.23 34.01 -0.69
#